data_AF-A0A518AWF6-F1
#
_entry.id   AF-A0A518AWF6-F1
#
_cell.length_a   1.000
_cell.length_b   1.000
_cell.length_c   1.000
_cell.angle_alpha   90.00
_cell.angle_beta   90.00
_cell.angle_gamma   90.00
#
_symmetry.space_group_name_H-M   'P 1'
#
loop_
_entity.id
_entity.type
_entity.pdbx_description
1 polymer ?
#
loop_
_entity_poly.entity_id
_entity_poly.type
_entity_poly.pdbx_seq_one_letter_code
_entity_poly.pdbx_strand_id
1 'polypeptide(L)'
;MSTSEGVPSVGGRLRIQVRIHSPPSLPTMNILCVSRRVSLVLLLVISLASTLGAEEFSFHHENVLGTSLDMKVAATNQAAANKAEQVALAEIDRLNLVLSSYTAESELSQFAALENGESMRVSKDLAEALDLSEQWTTTSQGVYNPAVELLTQQWTEAAKEGTLPTEEALSSVVQEVEQTQWRVMKALRRATRTGNAPLCLNAIAKGMILDRAAEKVIASSKDVTGVMLNIGGDIRVAGELTVPVAIADPKNDAIGAPAAATFPLTAGAVATSGDSERGWTIDDKHYSHLIDPRTGKPATQIVSAAVMAQDAATADVLATICSILPPEESMELIRSIPRVECRLETVDGKVTTTKGWGEDPASKSAPQSMEMTVEFEIARPANSGRYRRPYVAVWVEDESGFPVKTLSLFLMQQQPGPRWYRDLRRWYSADQARKRVQKVDLITTISKPSRNPGSYRVAWDGNDELGKPVPAGVYTLFIESAREHGSYVLMKHSFDLSDGFSKDLEPNSEISSAKIRYTVGSEGK
;
A
#
# COMPACT_ATOMS: atom_id res chain seq x y z
N MET A 1 -66.57 49.54 -12.62
CA MET A 1 -65.28 49.74 -11.92
C MET A 1 -64.51 48.42 -12.03
N SER A 2 -64.13 47.96 -13.24
CA SER A 2 -63.14 48.42 -14.23
C SER A 2 -61.73 47.87 -13.90
N THR A 3 -61.14 46.89 -14.58
CA THR A 3 -61.53 45.99 -15.71
C THR A 3 -60.51 44.83 -15.79
N SER A 4 -61.01 43.59 -15.92
CA SER A 4 -60.56 42.39 -16.69
C SER A 4 -59.06 42.12 -17.00
N GLU A 5 -58.50 40.96 -16.62
CA GLU A 5 -58.39 39.67 -17.35
C GLU A 5 -57.13 39.50 -18.22
N GLY A 6 -56.57 38.27 -18.24
CA GLY A 6 -55.96 37.69 -19.46
C GLY A 6 -54.51 37.17 -19.39
N VAL A 7 -54.36 35.85 -19.32
CA VAL A 7 -53.25 35.00 -19.86
C VAL A 7 -53.56 34.81 -21.38
N PRO A 8 -52.65 34.59 -22.39
CA PRO A 8 -51.59 33.55 -22.43
C PRO A 8 -50.37 33.67 -23.43
N SER A 9 -49.45 32.69 -23.35
CA SER A 9 -48.92 31.86 -24.48
C SER A 9 -47.51 32.06 -25.13
N VAL A 10 -46.87 30.89 -25.37
CA VAL A 10 -46.06 30.39 -26.53
C VAL A 10 -44.53 30.63 -26.65
N GLY A 11 -43.80 29.49 -26.75
CA GLY A 11 -42.66 29.19 -27.67
C GLY A 11 -41.29 29.80 -27.34
N GLY A 12 -40.10 29.20 -27.52
CA GLY A 12 -39.65 28.02 -28.27
C GLY A 12 -38.31 28.32 -28.98
N ARG A 13 -37.22 27.67 -28.53
CA ARG A 13 -35.99 27.22 -29.24
C ARG A 13 -35.02 28.16 -30.04
N LEU A 14 -33.73 27.96 -29.72
CA LEU A 14 -32.51 27.72 -30.55
C LEU A 14 -31.57 28.82 -31.11
N ARG A 15 -30.27 28.62 -30.76
CA ARG A 15 -28.96 28.74 -31.47
C ARG A 15 -28.60 29.97 -32.33
N ILE A 16 -27.41 30.52 -32.09
CA ILE A 16 -26.50 31.06 -33.13
C ILE A 16 -25.04 30.68 -32.83
N GLN A 17 -24.38 30.12 -33.87
CA GLN A 17 -22.95 29.88 -34.06
C GLN A 17 -22.32 31.10 -34.75
N VAL A 18 -21.04 31.43 -34.49
CA VAL A 18 -20.28 32.35 -35.35
C VAL A 18 -18.91 31.75 -35.72
N ARG A 19 -18.66 31.73 -37.03
CA ARG A 19 -17.43 31.38 -37.77
C ARG A 19 -16.59 32.64 -37.98
N ILE A 20 -15.26 32.54 -38.05
CA ILE A 20 -14.39 33.62 -38.57
C ILE A 20 -13.49 33.05 -39.67
N HIS A 21 -13.46 33.74 -40.83
CA HIS A 21 -12.69 33.43 -42.04
C HIS A 21 -11.37 34.23 -42.08
N SER A 22 -10.36 33.66 -42.75
CA SER A 22 -9.11 34.32 -43.17
C SER A 22 -9.29 35.14 -44.47
N PRO A 23 -8.43 36.14 -44.74
CA PRO A 23 -8.22 36.67 -46.10
C PRO A 23 -6.75 36.52 -46.59
N PRO A 24 -6.49 36.80 -47.90
CA PRO A 24 -5.51 36.08 -48.71
C PRO A 24 -4.22 36.85 -49.07
N SER A 25 -3.33 36.15 -49.78
CA SER A 25 -2.02 36.55 -50.31
C SER A 25 -2.06 37.16 -51.74
N LEU A 26 -0.96 37.83 -52.13
CA LEU A 26 -0.26 37.92 -53.45
C LEU A 26 0.48 39.30 -53.61
N PRO A 27 1.40 39.54 -54.58
CA PRO A 27 2.80 39.07 -54.58
C PRO A 27 3.85 40.14 -55.05
N THR A 28 5.12 39.67 -55.19
CA THR A 28 6.24 40.13 -56.05
C THR A 28 7.26 41.23 -55.63
N MET A 29 8.54 40.80 -55.73
CA MET A 29 9.69 41.39 -56.44
C MET A 29 10.92 41.90 -55.65
N ASN A 30 12.09 41.39 -56.07
CA ASN A 30 13.46 41.62 -55.57
C ASN A 30 14.02 42.99 -55.98
N ILE A 31 14.77 43.66 -55.09
CA ILE A 31 15.91 44.55 -55.43
C ILE A 31 17.04 44.43 -54.39
N LEU A 32 18.27 44.45 -54.91
CA LEU A 32 19.59 44.38 -54.29
C LEU A 32 19.91 45.43 -53.19
N CYS A 33 20.69 44.97 -52.20
CA CYS A 33 21.95 45.51 -51.67
C CYS A 33 22.08 47.03 -51.30
N VAL A 34 22.44 47.33 -50.03
CA VAL A 34 23.66 48.09 -49.61
C VAL A 34 23.55 48.62 -48.14
N SER A 35 24.67 48.46 -47.42
CA SER A 35 25.21 49.20 -46.26
C SER A 35 24.58 49.14 -44.86
N ARG A 36 25.28 48.37 -44.00
CA ARG A 36 25.96 48.78 -42.75
C ARG A 36 25.19 49.55 -41.66
N ARG A 37 25.10 48.82 -40.54
CA ARG A 37 25.23 49.23 -39.12
C ARG A 37 24.01 49.94 -38.51
N VAL A 38 23.31 49.22 -37.63
CA VAL A 38 23.17 49.50 -36.19
C VAL A 38 22.24 48.44 -35.58
N SER A 39 22.56 48.00 -34.36
CA SER A 39 21.72 47.20 -33.44
C SER A 39 21.44 45.75 -33.82
N LEU A 40 22.33 44.83 -33.41
CA LEU A 40 21.91 43.48 -33.02
C LEU A 40 22.89 42.85 -32.01
N VAL A 41 22.86 43.35 -30.77
CA VAL A 41 23.16 42.54 -29.58
C VAL A 41 22.12 42.91 -28.52
N LEU A 42 20.84 42.72 -28.85
CA LEU A 42 19.92 42.32 -27.80
C LEU A 42 20.21 40.83 -27.63
N LEU A 43 21.17 40.54 -26.75
CA LEU A 43 21.42 39.18 -26.29
C LEU A 43 20.07 38.70 -25.79
N LEU A 44 19.48 37.83 -26.59
CA LEU A 44 18.25 37.14 -26.36
C LEU A 44 18.49 36.28 -25.12
N VAL A 45 18.36 36.88 -23.94
CA VAL A 45 18.00 36.18 -22.71
C VAL A 45 16.56 35.74 -22.90
N ILE A 46 16.33 34.87 -23.88
CA ILE A 46 15.37 33.80 -23.67
C ILE A 46 16.07 32.97 -22.60
N SER A 47 15.76 33.33 -21.36
CA SER A 47 15.75 32.38 -20.28
C SER A 47 14.91 31.21 -20.80
N LEU A 48 15.59 30.21 -21.37
CA LEU A 48 15.16 28.83 -21.20
C LEU A 48 15.26 28.58 -19.70
N ALA A 49 14.34 29.17 -18.94
CA ALA A 49 13.77 28.48 -17.81
C ALA A 49 13.04 27.31 -18.45
N SER A 50 13.80 26.26 -18.79
CA SER A 50 13.30 24.91 -18.67
C SER A 50 12.67 24.89 -17.29
N THR A 51 11.34 24.95 -17.24
CA THR A 51 10.61 24.42 -16.11
C THR A 51 11.09 22.97 -16.03
N LEU A 52 12.13 22.71 -15.24
CA LEU A 52 12.49 21.37 -14.82
C LEU A 52 11.26 20.87 -14.09
N GLY A 53 10.37 20.19 -14.82
CA GLY A 53 9.28 19.45 -14.19
C GLY A 53 9.90 18.47 -13.21
N ALA A 54 9.29 18.30 -12.04
CA ALA A 54 9.73 17.30 -11.10
C ALA A 54 9.69 15.92 -11.78
N GLU A 55 10.78 15.18 -11.70
CA GLU A 55 10.86 13.77 -12.07
C GLU A 55 10.45 12.91 -10.87
N GLU A 56 9.84 11.76 -11.14
CA GLU A 56 9.47 10.80 -10.09
C GLU A 56 10.58 9.78 -9.88
N PHE A 57 11.04 9.67 -8.63
CA PHE A 57 12.04 8.70 -8.17
C PHE A 57 11.38 7.70 -7.23
N SER A 58 11.69 6.41 -7.38
CA SER A 58 11.15 5.35 -6.53
C SER A 58 12.25 4.68 -5.72
N PHE A 59 11.97 4.43 -4.45
CA PHE A 59 12.87 3.78 -3.49
C PHE A 59 12.11 2.68 -2.76
N HIS A 60 12.84 1.67 -2.31
CA HIS A 60 12.26 0.55 -1.60
C HIS A 60 13.22 0.03 -0.52
N HIS A 61 12.68 -0.23 0.68
CA HIS A 61 13.43 -0.74 1.82
C HIS A 61 12.69 -1.88 2.53
N GLU A 62 13.44 -2.91 2.91
CA GLU A 62 12.94 -4.04 3.69
C GLU A 62 13.25 -3.86 5.18
N ASN A 63 12.45 -4.53 6.03
CA ASN A 63 12.56 -4.51 7.50
C ASN A 63 12.43 -3.11 8.14
N VAL A 64 11.66 -2.22 7.52
CA VAL A 64 11.27 -0.93 8.09
C VAL A 64 10.01 -1.14 8.94
N LEU A 65 10.09 -0.85 10.24
CA LEU A 65 9.00 -1.09 11.22
C LEU A 65 8.44 -2.53 11.18
N GLY A 66 9.29 -3.53 10.94
CA GLY A 66 8.87 -4.94 10.84
C GLY A 66 8.20 -5.33 9.52
N THR A 67 8.21 -4.45 8.52
CA THR A 67 7.63 -4.68 7.18
C THR A 67 8.50 -4.03 6.09
N SER A 68 7.97 -3.75 4.90
CA SER A 68 8.63 -3.00 3.83
C SER A 68 8.15 -1.55 3.74
N LEU A 69 9.02 -0.68 3.25
CA LEU A 69 8.75 0.70 2.86
C LEU A 69 8.90 0.84 1.34
N ASP A 70 7.83 1.24 0.68
CA ASP A 70 7.86 1.78 -0.68
C ASP A 70 7.77 3.31 -0.61
N MET A 71 8.63 4.02 -1.35
CA MET A 71 8.66 5.47 -1.36
C MET A 71 8.73 6.00 -2.79
N LYS A 72 7.91 7.00 -3.10
CA LYS A 72 8.03 7.80 -4.34
C LYS A 72 8.30 9.25 -4.00
N VAL A 73 9.18 9.90 -4.76
CA VAL A 73 9.56 11.30 -4.56
C VAL A 73 9.48 12.03 -5.89
N ALA A 74 8.69 13.10 -5.94
CA ALA A 74 8.71 14.05 -7.05
C ALA A 74 9.78 15.11 -6.75
N ALA A 75 10.89 15.11 -7.50
CA ALA A 75 12.01 16.01 -7.28
C ALA A 75 12.64 16.54 -8.57
N THR A 76 13.35 17.67 -8.50
CA THR A 76 13.99 18.28 -9.69
C THR A 76 15.21 17.50 -10.20
N ASN A 77 15.79 16.62 -9.37
CA ASN A 77 16.94 15.79 -9.72
C ASN A 77 17.15 14.63 -8.71
N GLN A 78 17.94 13.63 -9.10
CA GLN A 78 18.25 12.44 -8.29
C GLN A 78 18.93 12.78 -6.95
N ALA A 79 19.77 13.81 -6.88
CA ALA A 79 20.47 14.15 -5.63
C ALA A 79 19.49 14.67 -4.57
N ALA A 80 18.50 15.47 -4.97
CA ALA A 80 17.40 15.88 -4.11
C ALA A 80 16.55 14.69 -3.66
N ALA A 81 16.23 13.76 -4.57
CA ALA A 81 15.48 12.55 -4.24
C ALA A 81 16.22 11.65 -3.24
N ASN A 82 17.52 11.42 -3.41
CA ASN A 82 18.32 10.61 -2.47
C ASN A 82 18.41 11.29 -1.09
N LYS A 83 18.46 12.61 -1.03
CA LYS A 83 18.42 13.34 0.24
C LYS A 83 17.06 13.19 0.92
N ALA A 84 15.96 13.25 0.16
CA ALA A 84 14.62 12.99 0.68
C ALA A 84 14.48 11.58 1.26
N GLU A 85 14.98 10.57 0.56
CA GLU A 85 15.04 9.19 1.05
C GLU A 85 15.77 9.10 2.40
N GLN A 86 16.96 9.68 2.52
CA GLN A 86 17.72 9.69 3.77
C GLN A 86 16.98 10.40 4.91
N VAL A 87 16.29 11.50 4.61
CA VAL A 87 15.48 12.23 5.60
C VAL A 87 14.31 11.37 6.08
N ALA A 88 13.62 10.67 5.18
CA ALA A 88 12.51 9.78 5.55
C ALA A 88 13.00 8.65 6.46
N LEU A 89 14.04 7.92 6.06
CA LEU A 89 14.59 6.79 6.82
C LEU A 89 15.07 7.23 8.20
N ALA A 90 15.81 8.34 8.28
CA ALA A 90 16.30 8.86 9.55
C ALA A 90 15.15 9.25 10.49
N GLU A 91 14.04 9.78 9.95
CA GLU A 91 12.89 10.11 10.79
C GLU A 91 12.10 8.90 11.24
N ILE A 92 11.94 7.92 10.36
CA ILE A 92 11.31 6.63 10.70
C ILE A 92 12.10 5.94 11.81
N ASP A 93 13.42 5.83 11.68
CA ASP A 93 14.28 5.20 12.68
C ASP A 93 14.24 5.96 14.02
N ARG A 94 14.26 7.30 13.98
CA ARG A 94 14.18 8.13 15.18
C ARG A 94 12.86 7.91 15.91
N LEU A 95 11.74 7.90 15.20
CA LEU A 95 10.42 7.71 15.81
C LEU A 95 10.17 6.26 16.23
N ASN A 96 10.80 5.28 15.58
CA ASN A 96 10.79 3.89 16.03
C ASN A 96 11.41 3.76 17.43
N LEU A 97 12.50 4.49 17.71
CA LEU A 97 13.10 4.59 19.04
C LEU A 97 12.22 5.35 20.07
N VAL A 98 11.12 5.96 19.65
CA VAL A 98 10.17 6.63 20.54
C VAL A 98 8.92 5.77 20.75
N LEU A 99 8.33 5.26 19.68
CA LEU A 99 6.96 4.73 19.66
C LEU A 99 6.88 3.19 19.60
N SER A 100 7.99 2.49 19.38
CA SER A 100 7.99 1.02 19.31
C SER A 100 7.62 0.39 20.64
N SER A 101 6.73 -0.60 20.65
CA SER A 101 6.48 -1.46 21.82
C SER A 101 7.32 -2.76 21.81
N TYR A 102 8.17 -2.96 20.79
CA TYR A 102 8.93 -4.20 20.58
C TYR A 102 10.37 -4.12 21.06
N THR A 103 10.89 -2.90 21.25
CA THR A 103 12.29 -2.64 21.64
C THR A 103 12.31 -2.05 23.03
N ALA A 104 13.03 -2.68 23.96
CA ALA A 104 13.13 -2.22 25.35
C ALA A 104 13.76 -0.83 25.49
N GLU A 105 14.55 -0.44 24.50
CA GLU A 105 15.24 0.86 24.44
C GLU A 105 14.34 2.01 24.02
N SER A 106 13.12 1.75 23.53
CA SER A 106 12.23 2.82 23.09
C SER A 106 11.69 3.63 24.27
N GLU A 107 11.38 4.89 24.02
CA GLU A 107 10.79 5.77 25.03
C GLU A 107 9.44 5.24 25.54
N LEU A 108 8.59 4.70 24.64
CA LEU A 108 7.32 4.06 25.01
C LEU A 108 7.54 2.85 25.92
N SER A 109 8.48 1.96 25.59
CA SER A 109 8.76 0.77 26.42
C SER A 109 9.30 1.16 27.79
N GLN A 110 10.18 2.16 27.86
CA GLN A 110 10.68 2.70 29.11
C GLN A 110 9.56 3.30 29.96
N PHE A 111 8.62 4.02 29.33
CA PHE A 111 7.45 4.55 30.02
C PHE A 111 6.49 3.45 30.50
N ALA A 112 6.24 2.44 29.66
CA ALA A 112 5.36 1.32 29.99
C ALA A 112 5.91 0.44 31.12
N ALA A 113 7.24 0.41 31.30
CA ALA A 113 7.94 -0.34 32.34
C ALA A 113 7.99 0.37 33.71
N LEU A 114 7.53 1.63 33.81
CA LEU A 114 7.42 2.34 35.09
C LEU A 114 6.41 1.67 36.03
N GLU A 115 6.65 1.75 37.33
CA GLU A 115 5.67 1.31 38.33
C GLU A 115 4.49 2.30 38.43
N ASN A 116 3.36 1.82 38.93
CA ASN A 116 2.18 2.68 39.16
C ASN A 116 2.54 3.84 40.11
N GLY A 117 2.29 5.07 39.67
CA GLY A 117 2.58 6.31 40.37
C GLY A 117 3.92 6.95 39.98
N GLU A 118 4.80 6.21 39.30
CA GLU A 118 6.05 6.75 38.79
C GLU A 118 5.81 7.64 37.57
N SER A 119 6.75 8.56 37.36
CA SER A 119 6.65 9.51 36.25
C SER A 119 8.00 9.82 35.64
N MET A 120 8.01 10.00 34.32
CA MET A 120 9.18 10.40 33.57
C MET A 120 8.87 11.61 32.69
N ARG A 121 9.92 12.35 32.34
CA ARG A 121 9.81 13.34 31.28
C ARG A 121 9.74 12.60 29.95
N VAL A 122 8.82 13.00 29.10
CA VAL A 122 8.63 12.43 27.76
C VAL A 122 8.97 13.44 26.68
N SER A 123 9.32 12.94 25.50
CA SER A 123 9.51 13.73 24.30
C SER A 123 8.19 14.37 23.86
N LYS A 124 8.30 15.31 22.91
CA LYS A 124 7.09 15.91 22.31
C LYS A 124 6.29 14.83 21.57
N ASP A 125 6.97 13.96 20.83
CA ASP A 125 6.33 12.95 19.99
C ASP A 125 5.60 11.90 20.83
N LEU A 126 6.19 11.41 21.92
CA LEU A 126 5.50 10.48 22.82
C LEU A 126 4.33 11.15 23.54
N ALA A 127 4.48 12.39 24.01
CA ALA A 127 3.38 13.12 24.64
C ALA A 127 2.17 13.29 23.69
N GLU A 128 2.44 13.60 22.42
CA GLU A 128 1.39 13.69 21.39
C GLU A 128 0.76 12.33 21.08
N ALA A 129 1.55 11.25 21.03
CA ALA A 129 1.03 9.90 20.79
C ALA A 129 0.12 9.41 21.92
N LEU A 130 0.49 9.69 23.18
CA LEU A 130 -0.33 9.39 24.36
C LEU A 130 -1.63 10.20 24.37
N ASP A 131 -1.56 11.50 24.08
CA ASP A 131 -2.74 12.38 24.01
C ASP A 131 -3.69 11.96 22.89
N LEU A 132 -3.16 11.66 21.70
CA LEU A 132 -3.94 11.20 20.57
C LEU A 132 -4.58 9.83 20.86
N SER A 133 -3.87 8.96 21.60
CA SER A 133 -4.42 7.69 22.05
C SER A 133 -5.58 7.85 23.02
N GLU A 134 -5.48 8.74 24.01
CA GLU A 134 -6.60 9.06 24.93
C GLU A 134 -7.81 9.60 24.16
N GLN A 135 -7.58 10.46 23.16
CA GLN A 135 -8.64 11.00 22.30
C GLN A 135 -9.34 9.91 21.51
N TRP A 136 -8.61 8.97 20.92
CA TRP A 136 -9.21 7.86 20.18
C TRP A 136 -9.87 6.82 21.06
N THR A 137 -9.35 6.54 22.27
CA THR A 137 -10.05 5.70 23.25
C THR A 137 -11.40 6.32 23.60
N THR A 138 -11.45 7.64 23.80
CA THR A 138 -12.71 8.34 24.09
C THR A 138 -13.65 8.36 22.88
N THR A 139 -13.15 8.75 21.70
CA THR A 139 -13.95 8.91 20.48
C THR A 139 -14.54 7.58 20.00
N SER A 140 -13.78 6.50 20.14
CA SER A 140 -14.22 5.15 19.77
C SER A 140 -14.97 4.41 20.88
N GLN A 141 -15.22 5.07 22.03
CA GLN A 141 -15.87 4.47 23.21
C GLN A 141 -15.18 3.18 23.68
N GLY A 142 -13.84 3.17 23.67
CA GLY A 142 -13.01 2.06 24.16
C GLY A 142 -12.68 0.98 23.14
N VAL A 143 -13.17 1.06 21.89
CA VAL A 143 -12.81 0.10 20.83
C VAL A 143 -11.32 0.18 20.50
N TYR A 144 -10.77 1.39 20.44
CA TYR A 144 -9.32 1.58 20.50
C TYR A 144 -8.86 1.69 21.95
N ASN A 145 -7.98 0.80 22.37
CA ASN A 145 -7.37 0.85 23.70
C ASN A 145 -5.91 0.36 23.66
N PRO A 146 -4.93 1.22 24.02
CA PRO A 146 -3.53 0.81 24.08
C PRO A 146 -3.18 -0.31 25.05
N ALA A 147 -4.05 -0.63 26.01
CA ALA A 147 -3.87 -1.74 26.94
C ALA A 147 -4.33 -3.11 26.39
N VAL A 148 -4.79 -3.17 25.12
CA VAL A 148 -5.29 -4.41 24.49
C VAL A 148 -4.30 -5.57 24.52
N GLU A 149 -3.01 -5.29 24.69
CA GLU A 149 -1.96 -6.31 24.79
C GLU A 149 -2.20 -7.33 25.91
N LEU A 150 -2.86 -6.95 27.03
CA LEU A 150 -3.27 -7.93 28.04
C LEU A 150 -4.21 -9.00 27.46
N LEU A 151 -5.16 -8.59 26.61
CA LEU A 151 -6.09 -9.51 25.97
C LEU A 151 -5.37 -10.36 24.92
N THR A 152 -4.44 -9.78 24.15
CA THR A 152 -3.59 -10.52 23.21
C THR A 152 -2.81 -11.63 23.92
N GLN A 153 -2.26 -11.36 25.10
CA GLN A 153 -1.55 -12.35 25.92
C GLN A 153 -2.50 -13.46 26.40
N GLN A 154 -3.70 -13.10 26.86
CA GLN A 154 -4.72 -14.07 27.29
C GLN A 154 -5.13 -15.03 26.17
N TRP A 155 -5.38 -14.51 24.96
CA TRP A 155 -5.71 -15.33 23.78
C TRP A 155 -4.54 -16.17 23.29
N THR A 156 -3.32 -15.63 23.37
CA THR A 156 -2.10 -16.38 23.03
C THR A 156 -1.89 -17.56 23.97
N GLU A 157 -2.16 -17.41 25.25
CA GLU A 157 -2.05 -18.52 26.20
C GLU A 157 -3.14 -19.57 25.97
N ALA A 158 -4.39 -19.14 25.79
CA ALA A 158 -5.50 -20.02 25.42
C ALA A 158 -5.22 -20.85 24.16
N ALA A 159 -4.57 -20.25 23.16
CA ALA A 159 -4.16 -20.94 21.94
C ALA A 159 -3.08 -22.01 22.17
N LYS A 160 -2.14 -21.78 23.09
CA LYS A 160 -1.13 -22.79 23.46
C LYS A 160 -1.77 -23.95 24.22
N GLU A 161 -2.75 -23.67 25.07
CA GLU A 161 -3.47 -24.68 25.84
C GLU A 161 -4.50 -25.44 24.99
N GLY A 162 -4.88 -24.88 23.84
CA GLY A 162 -5.91 -25.44 22.97
C GLY A 162 -7.32 -25.30 23.53
N THR A 163 -7.54 -24.40 24.49
CA THR A 163 -8.84 -24.20 25.15
C THR A 163 -9.20 -22.74 25.19
N LEU A 164 -10.47 -22.42 24.92
CA LEU A 164 -10.94 -21.03 24.91
C LEU A 164 -10.86 -20.37 26.30
N PRO A 165 -10.57 -19.06 26.37
CA PRO A 165 -10.69 -18.31 27.61
C PRO A 165 -12.12 -18.39 28.17
N THR A 166 -12.26 -18.53 29.49
CA THR A 166 -13.56 -18.43 30.16
C THR A 166 -14.06 -16.98 30.16
N GLU A 167 -15.38 -16.79 30.25
CA GLU A 167 -15.96 -15.45 30.32
C GLU A 167 -15.49 -14.70 31.58
N GLU A 168 -15.31 -15.41 32.70
CA GLU A 168 -14.78 -14.85 33.94
C GLU A 168 -13.32 -14.38 33.77
N ALA A 169 -12.48 -15.17 33.07
CA ALA A 169 -11.11 -14.77 32.79
C ALA A 169 -11.08 -13.52 31.90
N LEU A 170 -11.85 -13.49 30.81
CA LEU A 170 -11.93 -12.33 29.92
C LEU A 170 -12.45 -11.09 30.65
N SER A 171 -13.52 -11.22 31.44
CA SER A 171 -14.09 -10.10 32.18
C SER A 171 -13.10 -9.47 33.15
N SER A 172 -12.24 -10.27 33.79
CA SER A 172 -11.23 -9.74 34.70
C SER A 172 -10.16 -8.92 33.98
N VAL A 173 -9.73 -9.37 32.79
CA VAL A 173 -8.76 -8.65 31.96
C VAL A 173 -9.37 -7.38 31.36
N VAL A 174 -10.63 -7.43 30.89
CA VAL A 174 -11.35 -6.27 30.38
C VAL A 174 -11.42 -5.15 31.43
N GLN A 175 -11.72 -5.49 32.69
CA GLN A 175 -11.74 -4.51 33.78
C GLN A 175 -10.38 -3.83 34.01
N GLU A 176 -9.27 -4.53 33.77
CA GLU A 176 -7.92 -3.94 33.86
C GLU A 176 -7.60 -3.05 32.65
N VAL A 177 -7.99 -3.49 31.45
CA VAL A 177 -7.83 -2.75 30.19
C VAL A 177 -8.61 -1.43 30.20
N GLU A 178 -9.80 -1.39 30.81
CA GLU A 178 -10.63 -0.19 30.94
C GLU A 178 -10.04 0.86 31.91
N GLN A 179 -9.09 0.49 32.76
CA GLN A 179 -8.50 1.44 33.70
C GLN A 179 -7.67 2.51 32.97
N THR A 180 -7.63 3.71 33.56
CA THR A 180 -6.72 4.75 33.08
C THR A 180 -5.27 4.32 33.29
N GLN A 181 -4.58 4.12 32.18
CA GLN A 181 -3.22 3.60 32.17
C GLN A 181 -2.14 4.66 32.40
N TRP A 182 -2.40 5.91 32.03
CA TRP A 182 -1.45 7.00 32.26
C TRP A 182 -2.15 8.35 32.44
N ARG A 183 -1.38 9.35 32.86
CA ARG A 183 -1.76 10.77 32.85
C ARG A 183 -0.63 11.62 32.32
N VAL A 184 -0.93 12.58 31.45
CA VAL A 184 0.08 13.50 30.89
C VAL A 184 -0.09 14.93 31.43
N MET A 185 0.93 15.43 32.12
CA MET A 185 1.05 16.86 32.45
C MET A 185 1.69 17.62 31.27
N LYS A 186 0.87 18.04 30.31
CA LYS A 186 1.31 18.64 29.04
C LYS A 186 2.29 19.81 29.21
N ALA A 187 2.02 20.72 30.15
CA ALA A 187 2.87 21.88 30.43
C ALA A 187 4.30 21.52 30.84
N LEU A 188 4.50 20.34 31.46
CA LEU A 188 5.80 19.87 31.94
C LEU A 188 6.39 18.76 31.06
N ARG A 189 5.65 18.28 30.04
CA ARG A 189 5.95 17.06 29.28
C ARG A 189 6.36 15.91 30.20
N ARG A 190 5.56 15.69 31.24
CA ARG A 190 5.76 14.61 32.20
C ARG A 190 4.55 13.68 32.13
N ALA A 191 4.81 12.40 31.89
CA ALA A 191 3.81 11.34 31.89
C ALA A 191 3.96 10.54 33.19
N THR A 192 2.84 10.22 33.82
CA THR A 192 2.76 9.39 35.02
C THR A 192 2.05 8.09 34.66
N ARG A 193 2.62 6.95 35.05
CA ARG A 193 2.00 5.65 34.89
C ARG A 193 0.94 5.46 35.99
N THR A 194 -0.27 5.02 35.64
CA THR A 194 -1.38 4.86 36.60
C THR A 194 -2.04 3.49 36.59
N GLY A 195 -1.67 2.62 35.65
CA GLY A 195 -2.08 1.21 35.58
C GLY A 195 -0.87 0.30 35.36
N ASN A 196 -1.11 -1.01 35.26
CA ASN A 196 -0.06 -2.02 35.07
C ASN A 196 -0.11 -2.72 33.71
N ALA A 197 -1.19 -2.54 32.93
CA ALA A 197 -1.39 -3.20 31.65
C ALA A 197 -0.30 -2.81 30.62
N PRO A 198 0.38 -3.76 29.94
CA PRO A 198 1.31 -3.44 28.87
C PRO A 198 0.68 -2.50 27.83
N LEU A 199 1.46 -1.55 27.34
CA LEU A 199 1.00 -0.52 26.42
C LEU A 199 1.50 -0.77 25.01
N CYS A 200 0.58 -0.68 24.06
CA CYS A 200 0.86 -0.84 22.65
C CYS A 200 0.17 0.29 21.85
N LEU A 201 0.93 0.99 21.02
CA LEU A 201 0.42 2.06 20.14
C LEU A 201 0.39 1.63 18.67
N ASN A 202 0.42 0.33 18.37
CA ASN A 202 0.61 -0.17 17.01
C ASN A 202 -0.45 0.28 16.00
N ALA A 203 -1.68 0.53 16.47
CA ALA A 203 -2.79 0.99 15.63
C ALA A 203 -2.78 2.51 15.34
N ILE A 204 -1.76 3.24 15.80
CA ILE A 204 -1.62 4.67 15.49
C ILE A 204 -0.17 5.10 15.23
N ALA A 205 0.81 4.39 15.80
CA ALA A 205 2.22 4.74 15.73
C ALA A 205 2.74 4.72 14.28
N LYS A 206 2.36 3.73 13.46
CA LYS A 206 2.79 3.68 12.05
C LYS A 206 2.25 4.89 11.28
N GLY A 207 0.97 5.19 11.43
CA GLY A 207 0.37 6.38 10.84
C GLY A 207 1.08 7.68 11.26
N MET A 208 1.36 7.87 12.55
CA MET A 208 2.12 9.03 13.04
C MET A 208 3.53 9.11 12.43
N ILE A 209 4.22 7.97 12.28
CA ILE A 209 5.55 7.92 11.67
C ILE A 209 5.49 8.34 10.20
N LEU A 210 4.52 7.82 9.45
CA LEU A 210 4.30 8.18 8.05
C LEU A 210 4.03 9.69 7.89
N ASP A 211 3.18 10.26 8.74
CA ASP A 211 2.87 11.68 8.71
C ASP A 211 4.11 12.54 8.96
N ARG A 212 4.87 12.25 10.02
CA ARG A 212 6.08 13.01 10.38
C ARG A 212 7.19 12.87 9.35
N ALA A 213 7.38 11.67 8.80
CA ALA A 213 8.37 11.43 7.75
C ALA A 213 8.01 12.21 6.48
N ALA A 214 6.75 12.16 6.03
CA ALA A 214 6.29 12.91 4.86
C ALA A 214 6.44 14.43 5.06
N GLU A 215 6.03 14.96 6.22
CA GLU A 215 6.21 16.36 6.59
C GLU A 215 7.68 16.79 6.51
N LYS A 216 8.60 15.99 7.10
CA LYS A 216 10.04 16.30 7.08
C LYS A 216 10.64 16.23 5.69
N VAL A 217 10.22 15.27 4.86
CA VAL A 217 10.67 15.16 3.47
C VAL A 217 10.29 16.41 2.67
N ILE A 218 9.02 16.83 2.74
CA ILE A 218 8.55 18.03 2.03
C ILE A 218 9.28 19.28 2.54
N ALA A 219 9.56 19.38 3.83
CA ALA A 219 10.30 20.51 4.41
C ALA A 219 11.82 20.47 4.10
N SER A 220 12.37 19.36 3.60
CA SER A 220 13.82 19.16 3.51
C SER A 220 14.51 19.93 2.37
N SER A 221 13.79 20.23 1.29
CA SER A 221 14.28 20.97 0.13
C SER A 221 13.14 21.49 -0.74
N LYS A 222 13.35 22.65 -1.38
CA LYS A 222 12.43 23.16 -2.42
C LYS A 222 12.50 22.36 -3.72
N ASP A 223 13.57 21.58 -3.88
CA ASP A 223 13.74 20.66 -5.01
C ASP A 223 12.89 19.38 -4.88
N VAL A 224 12.22 19.19 -3.74
CA VAL A 224 11.28 18.08 -3.48
C VAL A 224 9.88 18.68 -3.45
N THR A 225 9.06 18.28 -4.41
CA THR A 225 7.72 18.85 -4.61
C THR A 225 6.63 17.94 -4.05
N GLY A 226 6.87 16.62 -3.99
CA GLY A 226 5.92 15.65 -3.48
C GLY A 226 6.58 14.35 -3.00
N VAL A 227 5.90 13.63 -2.12
CA VAL A 227 6.35 12.34 -1.59
C VAL A 227 5.15 11.43 -1.34
N MET A 228 5.33 10.14 -1.64
CA MET A 228 4.48 9.06 -1.15
C MET A 228 5.34 8.12 -0.31
N LEU A 229 4.83 7.73 0.85
CA LEU A 229 5.38 6.68 1.71
C LEU A 229 4.32 5.60 1.86
N ASN A 230 4.70 4.34 1.70
CA ASN A 230 3.86 3.17 1.96
C ASN A 230 4.62 2.21 2.86
N ILE A 231 4.17 2.05 4.10
CA ILE A 231 4.77 1.10 5.05
C ILE A 231 3.76 0.00 5.33
N GLY A 232 4.02 -1.20 4.81
CA GLY A 232 3.19 -2.38 5.06
C GLY A 232 1.74 -2.25 4.59
N GLY A 233 1.44 -1.42 3.60
CA GLY A 233 0.09 -1.18 3.07
C GLY A 233 -0.53 0.14 3.52
N ASP A 234 0.04 0.81 4.52
CA ASP A 234 -0.42 2.14 4.96
C ASP A 234 0.31 3.23 4.18
N ILE A 235 -0.47 4.04 3.45
CA ILE A 235 0.02 4.98 2.45
C ILE A 235 -0.20 6.42 2.93
N ARG A 236 0.81 7.28 2.78
CA ARG A 236 0.74 8.73 3.00
C ARG A 236 1.29 9.47 1.79
N VAL A 237 0.52 10.40 1.22
CA VAL A 237 0.89 11.24 0.06
C VAL A 237 0.87 12.72 0.41
N ALA A 238 2.00 13.41 0.29
CA ALA A 238 2.13 14.83 0.59
C ALA A 238 2.78 15.60 -0.56
N GLY A 239 2.44 16.88 -0.69
CA GLY A 239 2.93 17.77 -1.75
C GLY A 239 2.26 17.53 -3.11
N GLU A 240 2.97 17.86 -4.18
CA GLU A 240 2.52 17.78 -5.57
C GLU A 240 2.88 16.41 -6.16
N LEU A 241 2.19 15.36 -5.72
CA LEU A 241 2.31 14.00 -6.25
C LEU A 241 0.95 13.32 -6.29
N THR A 242 0.66 12.59 -7.38
CA THR A 242 -0.54 11.75 -7.47
C THR A 242 -0.12 10.33 -7.73
N VAL A 243 -0.56 9.40 -6.89
CA VAL A 243 -0.27 7.96 -7.07
C VAL A 243 -1.55 7.17 -7.22
N PRO A 244 -1.58 6.12 -8.05
CA PRO A 244 -2.65 5.14 -7.97
C PRO A 244 -2.50 4.34 -6.67
N VAL A 245 -3.57 4.30 -5.87
CA VAL A 245 -3.70 3.41 -4.72
C VAL A 245 -4.57 2.24 -5.13
N ALA A 246 -4.14 1.03 -4.76
CA ALA A 246 -4.85 -0.21 -4.98
C ALA A 246 -5.13 -0.87 -3.63
N ILE A 247 -6.40 -1.17 -3.36
CA ILE A 247 -6.82 -1.95 -2.19
C ILE A 247 -6.77 -3.42 -2.58
N ALA A 248 -6.02 -4.22 -1.83
CA ALA A 248 -5.94 -5.66 -2.06
C ALA A 248 -7.31 -6.32 -1.81
N ASP A 249 -7.62 -7.36 -2.59
CA ASP A 249 -8.75 -8.23 -2.29
C ASP A 249 -8.36 -9.16 -1.13
N PRO A 250 -9.05 -9.10 0.03
CA PRO A 250 -8.72 -9.96 1.17
C PRO A 250 -8.90 -11.46 0.88
N LYS A 251 -9.67 -11.81 -0.18
CA LYS A 251 -9.88 -13.20 -0.62
C LYS A 251 -8.91 -13.64 -1.71
N ASN A 252 -8.15 -12.71 -2.29
CA ASN A 252 -7.15 -12.99 -3.33
C ASN A 252 -5.82 -12.31 -2.99
N ASP A 253 -5.04 -13.01 -2.16
CA ASP A 253 -3.72 -12.59 -1.67
C ASP A 253 -2.61 -12.75 -2.72
N ALA A 254 -2.95 -13.23 -3.93
CA ALA A 254 -1.99 -13.49 -4.97
C ALA A 254 -1.34 -12.18 -5.46
N ILE A 255 -0.03 -12.21 -5.64
CA ILE A 255 0.71 -11.11 -6.25
C ILE A 255 0.21 -10.92 -7.69
N GLY A 256 -0.29 -9.72 -8.00
CA GLY A 256 -0.86 -9.41 -9.30
C GLY A 256 -2.36 -9.72 -9.43
N ALA A 257 -3.01 -10.18 -8.35
CA ALA A 257 -4.46 -10.27 -8.29
C ALA A 257 -5.10 -8.90 -8.61
N PRO A 258 -6.29 -8.90 -9.23
CA PRO A 258 -7.09 -7.69 -9.37
C PRO A 258 -7.29 -7.02 -8.02
N ALA A 259 -7.03 -5.72 -7.95
CA ALA A 259 -7.32 -4.94 -6.76
C ALA A 259 -8.84 -4.86 -6.54
N ALA A 260 -9.27 -4.96 -5.29
CA ALA A 260 -10.66 -4.78 -4.89
C ALA A 260 -11.17 -3.35 -5.18
N ALA A 261 -10.26 -2.38 -5.11
CA ALA A 261 -10.53 -1.01 -5.52
C ALA A 261 -9.23 -0.33 -6.02
N THR A 262 -9.35 0.62 -6.95
CA THR A 262 -8.24 1.47 -7.36
C THR A 262 -8.70 2.92 -7.51
N PHE A 263 -7.95 3.86 -6.96
CA PHE A 263 -8.25 5.29 -7.08
C PHE A 263 -6.96 6.13 -7.02
N PRO A 264 -6.95 7.34 -7.63
CA PRO A 264 -5.83 8.26 -7.49
C PRO A 264 -5.84 8.92 -6.10
N LEU A 265 -4.70 8.94 -5.42
CA LEU A 265 -4.49 9.68 -4.18
C LEU A 265 -3.51 10.83 -4.45
N THR A 266 -4.00 12.06 -4.29
CA THR A 266 -3.24 13.30 -4.51
C THR A 266 -2.69 13.90 -3.22
N ALA A 267 -3.40 13.68 -2.11
CA ALA A 267 -3.02 14.12 -0.79
C ALA A 267 -3.75 13.29 0.26
N GLY A 268 -3.17 13.22 1.46
CA GLY A 268 -3.76 12.51 2.59
C GLY A 268 -3.17 11.11 2.75
N ALA A 269 -3.96 10.20 3.27
CA ALA A 269 -3.52 8.86 3.60
C ALA A 269 -4.62 7.81 3.39
N VAL A 270 -4.18 6.57 3.22
CA VAL A 270 -5.03 5.38 3.20
C VAL A 270 -4.36 4.33 4.07
N ALA A 271 -5.11 3.75 5.01
CA ALA A 271 -4.66 2.61 5.80
C ALA A 271 -5.63 1.45 5.63
N THR A 272 -5.13 0.23 5.72
CA THR A 272 -5.97 -0.96 5.62
C THR A 272 -5.69 -1.89 6.78
N SER A 273 -6.74 -2.25 7.51
CA SER A 273 -6.71 -3.27 8.56
C SER A 273 -7.65 -4.41 8.16
N GLY A 274 -7.35 -5.62 8.59
CA GLY A 274 -8.13 -6.78 8.17
C GLY A 274 -7.59 -8.09 8.73
N ASP A 275 -8.39 -9.14 8.55
CA ASP A 275 -8.08 -10.48 9.02
C ASP A 275 -7.15 -11.19 8.02
N SER A 276 -5.92 -10.67 7.88
CA SER A 276 -4.90 -11.25 7.03
C SER A 276 -4.13 -12.32 7.81
N GLU A 277 -4.57 -13.58 7.80
CA GLU A 277 -3.87 -14.79 8.28
C GLU A 277 -3.27 -14.77 9.71
N ARG A 278 -3.45 -13.68 10.45
CA ARG A 278 -2.87 -13.42 11.77
C ARG A 278 -3.96 -13.59 12.80
N GLY A 279 -3.69 -14.48 13.76
CA GLY A 279 -4.68 -14.84 14.74
C GLY A 279 -4.27 -16.10 15.49
N TRP A 280 -5.25 -16.71 16.13
CA TRP A 280 -5.08 -17.94 16.89
C TRP A 280 -5.96 -19.03 16.32
N THR A 281 -5.45 -20.27 16.33
CA THR A 281 -6.27 -21.44 16.04
C THR A 281 -6.49 -22.20 17.34
N ILE A 282 -7.74 -22.35 17.74
CA ILE A 282 -8.16 -23.06 18.96
C ILE A 282 -9.30 -23.99 18.55
N ASP A 283 -9.18 -25.29 18.85
CA ASP A 283 -10.14 -26.32 18.43
C ASP A 283 -10.50 -26.24 16.93
N ASP A 284 -9.49 -26.18 16.05
CA ASP A 284 -9.61 -26.08 14.59
C ASP A 284 -10.39 -24.86 14.07
N LYS A 285 -10.66 -23.87 14.93
CA LYS A 285 -11.31 -22.62 14.57
C LYS A 285 -10.31 -21.46 14.64
N HIS A 286 -10.30 -20.64 13.59
CA HIS A 286 -9.51 -19.42 13.52
C HIS A 286 -10.20 -18.27 14.27
N TYR A 287 -9.41 -17.50 15.01
CA TYR A 287 -9.79 -16.30 15.74
C TYR A 287 -8.86 -15.16 15.35
N SER A 288 -9.43 -14.02 14.95
CA SER A 288 -8.62 -12.87 14.53
C SER A 288 -7.71 -12.35 15.65
N HIS A 289 -6.54 -11.83 15.27
CA HIS A 289 -5.66 -11.11 16.19
C HIS A 289 -6.22 -9.75 16.68
N LEU A 290 -7.24 -9.22 16.00
CA LEU A 290 -7.92 -8.01 16.42
C LEU A 290 -8.99 -8.33 17.46
N ILE A 291 -8.90 -7.73 18.64
CA ILE A 291 -9.77 -7.98 19.80
C ILE A 291 -10.57 -6.72 20.11
N ASP A 292 -11.87 -6.85 20.37
CA ASP A 292 -12.68 -5.77 20.96
C ASP A 292 -12.33 -5.62 22.45
N PRO A 293 -11.65 -4.53 22.87
CA PRO A 293 -11.21 -4.37 24.25
C PRO A 293 -12.36 -4.31 25.26
N ARG A 294 -13.58 -3.98 24.82
CA ARG A 294 -14.78 -3.88 25.67
C ARG A 294 -15.36 -5.24 26.04
N THR A 295 -15.11 -6.25 25.21
CA THR A 295 -15.64 -7.61 25.41
C THR A 295 -14.56 -8.65 25.62
N GLY A 296 -13.31 -8.32 25.29
CA GLY A 296 -12.20 -9.26 25.26
C GLY A 296 -12.28 -10.30 24.14
N LYS A 297 -13.21 -10.16 23.19
CA LYS A 297 -13.46 -11.15 22.13
C LYS A 297 -12.87 -10.70 20.78
N PRO A 298 -12.29 -11.62 19.99
CA PRO A 298 -11.82 -11.36 18.64
C PRO A 298 -12.92 -10.83 17.71
N ALA A 299 -12.53 -9.95 16.79
CA ALA A 299 -13.38 -9.46 15.71
C ALA A 299 -13.80 -10.62 14.78
N THR A 300 -15.02 -10.53 14.22
CA THR A 300 -15.61 -11.65 13.45
C THR A 300 -16.37 -11.24 12.19
N GLN A 301 -16.66 -9.95 11.98
CA GLN A 301 -17.59 -9.53 10.94
C GLN A 301 -16.92 -8.94 9.70
N ILE A 302 -15.83 -8.17 9.89
CA ILE A 302 -15.14 -7.44 8.82
C ILE A 302 -13.79 -8.10 8.55
N VAL A 303 -13.57 -8.49 7.29
CA VAL A 303 -12.31 -9.10 6.83
C VAL A 303 -11.33 -8.05 6.30
N SER A 304 -11.83 -6.90 5.87
CA SER A 304 -11.01 -5.77 5.43
C SER A 304 -11.72 -4.45 5.67
N ALA A 305 -11.03 -3.52 6.30
CA ALA A 305 -11.42 -2.12 6.44
C ALA A 305 -10.31 -1.25 5.87
N ALA A 306 -10.57 -0.63 4.72
CA ALA A 306 -9.72 0.39 4.14
C ALA A 306 -10.30 1.77 4.47
N VAL A 307 -9.50 2.65 5.04
CA VAL A 307 -9.91 4.00 5.45
C VAL A 307 -9.01 5.04 4.81
N MET A 308 -9.63 6.06 4.22
CA MET A 308 -9.00 7.24 3.66
C MET A 308 -9.22 8.44 4.59
N ALA A 309 -8.15 9.18 4.90
CA ALA A 309 -8.21 10.36 5.75
C ALA A 309 -7.18 11.43 5.32
N GLN A 310 -7.20 12.59 5.99
CA GLN A 310 -6.24 13.67 5.73
C GLN A 310 -4.81 13.35 6.20
N ASP A 311 -4.67 12.45 7.17
CA ASP A 311 -3.41 12.04 7.79
C ASP A 311 -3.43 10.52 8.06
N ALA A 312 -2.24 9.93 8.11
CA ALA A 312 -2.09 8.49 8.22
C ALA A 312 -2.41 7.98 9.62
N ALA A 313 -2.15 8.76 10.68
CA ALA A 313 -2.52 8.41 12.04
C ALA A 313 -4.04 8.18 12.19
N THR A 314 -4.85 9.08 11.62
CA THR A 314 -6.32 8.96 11.61
C THR A 314 -6.78 7.78 10.76
N ALA A 315 -6.17 7.55 9.60
CA ALA A 315 -6.52 6.42 8.76
C ALA A 315 -6.24 5.07 9.45
N ASP A 316 -5.05 4.91 10.05
CA ASP A 316 -4.57 3.68 10.70
C ASP A 316 -5.47 3.26 11.88
N VAL A 317 -5.75 4.22 12.77
CA VAL A 317 -6.58 3.96 13.96
C VAL A 317 -8.03 3.67 13.59
N LEU A 318 -8.59 4.39 12.61
CA LEU A 318 -9.96 4.15 12.15
C LEU A 318 -10.08 2.83 11.38
N ALA A 319 -9.08 2.44 10.60
CA ALA A 319 -9.08 1.13 9.94
C ALA A 319 -9.11 0.01 10.99
N THR A 320 -8.34 0.14 12.07
CA THR A 320 -8.37 -0.80 13.20
C THR A 320 -9.72 -0.81 13.89
N ILE A 321 -10.26 0.36 14.28
CA ILE A 321 -11.57 0.47 14.94
C ILE A 321 -12.67 -0.15 14.05
N CYS A 322 -12.67 0.18 12.75
CA CYS A 322 -13.67 -0.33 11.82
C CYS A 322 -13.58 -1.84 11.61
N SER A 323 -12.41 -2.44 11.75
CA SER A 323 -12.24 -3.90 11.66
C SER A 323 -12.82 -4.63 12.89
N ILE A 324 -12.93 -3.94 14.01
CA ILE A 324 -13.45 -4.48 15.28
C ILE A 324 -14.97 -4.28 15.39
N LEU A 325 -15.45 -3.08 15.05
CA LEU A 325 -16.86 -2.73 15.15
C LEU A 325 -17.74 -3.50 14.13
N PRO A 326 -19.04 -3.70 14.44
CA PRO A 326 -20.02 -4.10 13.43
C PRO A 326 -20.06 -3.09 12.26
N PRO A 327 -20.33 -3.54 11.02
CA PRO A 327 -20.31 -2.66 9.83
C PRO A 327 -21.17 -1.40 9.97
N GLU A 328 -22.35 -1.52 10.56
CA GLU A 328 -23.27 -0.41 10.75
C GLU A 328 -22.71 0.65 11.72
N GLU A 329 -22.10 0.21 12.83
CA GLU A 329 -21.44 1.09 13.81
C GLU A 329 -20.19 1.74 13.21
N SER A 330 -19.38 0.99 12.46
CA SER A 330 -18.23 1.50 11.71
C SER A 330 -18.65 2.63 10.75
N MET A 331 -19.73 2.41 9.99
CA MET A 331 -20.25 3.42 9.06
C MET A 331 -20.83 4.65 9.76
N GLU A 332 -21.42 4.50 10.95
CA GLU A 332 -21.89 5.63 11.76
C GLU A 332 -20.71 6.47 12.27
N LEU A 333 -19.68 5.81 12.84
CA LEU A 333 -18.47 6.47 13.30
C LEU A 333 -17.79 7.24 12.17
N ILE A 334 -17.56 6.61 11.03
CA ILE A 334 -16.89 7.26 9.89
C ILE A 334 -17.66 8.50 9.42
N ARG A 335 -19.00 8.43 9.32
CA ARG A 335 -19.82 9.58 8.92
C ARG A 335 -19.80 10.73 9.93
N SER A 336 -19.49 10.46 11.19
CA SER A 336 -19.36 11.49 12.23
C SER A 336 -18.06 12.31 12.12
N ILE A 337 -17.07 11.80 11.38
CA ILE A 337 -15.74 12.40 11.25
C ILE A 337 -15.59 13.05 9.88
N PRO A 338 -15.39 14.38 9.79
CA PRO A 338 -15.25 15.06 8.52
C PRO A 338 -14.04 14.57 7.72
N ARG A 339 -14.20 14.47 6.39
CA ARG A 339 -13.13 14.14 5.44
C ARG A 339 -12.47 12.77 5.72
N VAL A 340 -13.29 11.82 6.14
CA VAL A 340 -12.92 10.42 6.23
C VAL A 340 -13.87 9.62 5.34
N GLU A 341 -13.31 8.70 4.57
CA GLU A 341 -14.06 7.79 3.73
C GLU A 341 -13.57 6.36 3.99
N CYS A 342 -14.42 5.36 3.81
CA CYS A 342 -14.02 3.96 4.01
C CYS A 342 -14.67 3.00 3.01
N ARG A 343 -14.02 1.85 2.87
CA ARG A 343 -14.53 0.63 2.26
C ARG A 343 -14.39 -0.51 3.26
N LEU A 344 -15.51 -1.11 3.60
CA LEU A 344 -15.60 -2.26 4.50
C LEU A 344 -16.03 -3.47 3.70
N GLU A 345 -15.35 -4.58 3.90
CA GLU A 345 -15.72 -5.88 3.35
C GLU A 345 -15.93 -6.87 4.50
N THR A 346 -17.11 -7.48 4.53
CA THR A 346 -17.50 -8.44 5.56
C THR A 346 -17.15 -9.88 5.17
N VAL A 347 -17.17 -10.78 6.14
CA VAL A 347 -16.89 -12.22 5.95
C VAL A 347 -17.78 -12.90 4.90
N ASP A 348 -19.02 -12.44 4.72
CA ASP A 348 -19.95 -12.91 3.70
C ASP A 348 -19.70 -12.28 2.30
N GLY A 349 -18.71 -11.40 2.17
CA GLY A 349 -18.35 -10.70 0.94
C GLY A 349 -19.19 -9.47 0.63
N LYS A 350 -20.04 -9.00 1.54
CA LYS A 350 -20.74 -7.73 1.36
C LYS A 350 -19.75 -6.57 1.49
N VAL A 351 -19.74 -5.71 0.48
CA VAL A 351 -18.93 -4.49 0.46
C VAL A 351 -19.82 -3.29 0.79
N THR A 352 -19.38 -2.46 1.71
CA THR A 352 -20.04 -1.19 2.07
C THR A 352 -19.04 -0.06 2.00
N THR A 353 -19.37 1.01 1.28
CA THR A 353 -18.52 2.19 1.14
C THR A 353 -19.24 3.46 1.60
N THR A 354 -18.47 4.47 2.00
CA THR A 354 -18.97 5.84 2.16
C THR A 354 -19.06 6.55 0.82
N LYS A 355 -19.81 7.66 0.76
CA LYS A 355 -20.14 8.32 -0.51
C LYS A 355 -18.92 8.91 -1.22
N GLY A 356 -17.94 9.44 -0.50
CA GLY A 356 -16.74 10.06 -1.07
C GLY A 356 -15.62 9.07 -1.37
N TRP A 357 -15.77 7.78 -1.01
CA TRP A 357 -14.85 6.71 -1.43
C TRP A 357 -14.78 6.58 -2.96
N GLY A 358 -15.90 6.81 -3.63
CA GLY A 358 -16.06 6.57 -5.06
C GLY A 358 -16.66 5.21 -5.36
N GLU A 359 -16.79 4.89 -6.64
CA GLU A 359 -17.19 3.56 -7.09
C GLU A 359 -15.96 2.66 -7.10
N ASP A 360 -16.04 1.50 -6.46
CA ASP A 360 -15.12 0.42 -6.76
C ASP A 360 -15.23 0.20 -8.29
N PRO A 361 -14.12 0.19 -9.05
CA PRO A 361 -14.18 -0.14 -10.47
C PRO A 361 -14.91 -1.47 -10.52
N ALA A 362 -16.12 -1.46 -11.11
CA ALA A 362 -17.11 -2.49 -10.84
C ALA A 362 -16.40 -3.83 -10.69
N SER A 363 -16.47 -4.40 -9.48
CA SER A 363 -16.56 -5.85 -9.37
C SER A 363 -17.83 -6.21 -10.14
N LYS A 364 -17.77 -6.12 -11.48
CA LYS A 364 -18.19 -7.24 -12.29
C LYS A 364 -17.49 -8.36 -11.55
N SER A 365 -18.25 -9.13 -10.77
CA SER A 365 -17.91 -10.51 -10.48
C SER A 365 -17.15 -10.97 -11.70
N ALA A 366 -15.81 -11.04 -11.61
CA ALA A 366 -15.01 -11.17 -12.82
C ALA A 366 -15.62 -12.37 -13.53
N PRO A 367 -16.18 -12.24 -14.75
CA PRO A 367 -17.11 -13.24 -15.27
C PRO A 367 -16.33 -14.52 -15.53
N GLN A 368 -16.16 -15.37 -14.50
CA GLN A 368 -15.05 -16.34 -14.37
C GLN A 368 -13.92 -15.99 -15.33
N SER A 369 -13.35 -14.79 -15.27
CA SER A 369 -12.41 -14.39 -16.31
C SER A 369 -11.18 -15.27 -16.20
N MET A 370 -10.61 -15.68 -17.33
CA MET A 370 -9.39 -16.47 -17.41
C MET A 370 -8.40 -16.11 -16.30
N GLU A 371 -8.26 -16.95 -15.29
CA GLU A 371 -7.38 -16.69 -14.14
C GLU A 371 -6.40 -17.85 -14.03
N MET A 372 -5.10 -17.49 -14.10
CA MET A 372 -4.01 -18.40 -13.78
C MET A 372 -3.43 -18.05 -12.42
N THR A 373 -3.38 -19.02 -11.51
CA THR A 373 -2.68 -18.91 -10.24
C THR A 373 -1.41 -19.77 -10.29
N VAL A 374 -0.30 -19.21 -9.81
CA VAL A 374 0.99 -19.88 -9.67
C VAL A 374 1.36 -19.84 -8.18
N GLU A 375 1.26 -20.99 -7.53
CA GLU A 375 1.71 -21.18 -6.16
C GLU A 375 3.11 -21.79 -6.18
N PHE A 376 4.05 -21.24 -5.44
CA PHE A 376 5.40 -21.82 -5.32
C PHE A 376 6.01 -21.56 -3.95
N GLU A 377 6.83 -22.50 -3.48
CA GLU A 377 7.52 -22.38 -2.19
C GLU A 377 9.02 -22.18 -2.41
N ILE A 378 9.57 -21.08 -1.90
CA ILE A 378 11.02 -20.87 -1.87
C ILE A 378 11.60 -21.76 -0.76
N ALA A 379 12.49 -22.67 -1.16
CA ALA A 379 13.04 -23.69 -0.29
C ALA A 379 13.87 -23.09 0.86
N ARG A 380 13.73 -23.67 2.06
CA ARG A 380 14.62 -23.39 3.20
C ARG A 380 15.87 -24.29 3.09
N PRO A 381 17.09 -23.74 3.04
CA PRO A 381 18.29 -24.56 2.89
C PRO A 381 18.56 -25.43 4.12
N ALA A 382 18.96 -26.67 3.89
CA ALA A 382 19.13 -27.69 4.93
C ALA A 382 20.41 -27.56 5.78
N ASN A 383 21.46 -26.84 5.35
CA ASN A 383 22.66 -26.57 6.19
C ASN A 383 23.60 -25.48 5.64
N SER A 384 24.11 -24.67 6.59
CA SER A 384 25.36 -23.86 6.59
C SER A 384 25.46 -22.56 5.76
N GLY A 385 25.64 -21.43 6.48
CA GLY A 385 26.18 -20.17 5.95
C GLY A 385 25.24 -18.96 6.02
N ARG A 386 25.77 -17.78 5.65
CA ARG A 386 25.01 -16.52 5.48
C ARG A 386 24.02 -16.73 4.33
N TYR A 387 22.80 -17.16 4.64
CA TYR A 387 21.72 -17.37 3.68
C TYR A 387 21.44 -16.07 2.92
N ARG A 388 21.65 -16.08 1.59
CA ARG A 388 21.25 -14.98 0.71
C ARG A 388 19.93 -15.36 0.04
N ARG A 389 18.95 -14.47 0.15
CA ARG A 389 17.63 -14.64 -0.47
C ARG A 389 17.81 -14.74 -1.99
N PRO A 390 17.18 -15.72 -2.66
CA PRO A 390 17.27 -15.81 -4.11
C PRO A 390 16.48 -14.67 -4.74
N TYR A 391 16.87 -14.32 -5.97
CA TYR A 391 16.02 -13.54 -6.86
C TYR A 391 15.04 -14.53 -7.50
N VAL A 392 13.82 -14.07 -7.76
CA VAL A 392 12.78 -14.90 -8.40
C VAL A 392 12.03 -14.06 -9.42
N ALA A 393 11.87 -14.57 -10.64
CA ALA A 393 11.01 -13.97 -11.65
C ALA A 393 9.95 -14.99 -12.08
N VAL A 394 8.70 -14.52 -12.16
CA VAL A 394 7.56 -15.27 -12.72
C VAL A 394 7.00 -14.44 -13.86
N TRP A 395 6.98 -14.98 -15.08
CA TRP A 395 6.49 -14.26 -16.26
C TRP A 395 5.92 -15.22 -17.32
N VAL A 396 5.16 -14.65 -18.24
CA VAL A 396 4.57 -15.36 -19.39
C VAL A 396 5.19 -14.86 -20.69
N GLU A 397 5.48 -15.78 -21.60
CA GLU A 397 5.85 -15.50 -22.99
C GLU A 397 4.82 -16.10 -23.95
N ASP A 398 4.66 -15.48 -25.11
CA ASP A 398 3.87 -16.05 -26.21
C ASP A 398 4.62 -17.18 -26.94
N GLU A 399 3.95 -17.83 -27.90
CA GLU A 399 4.53 -18.91 -28.71
C GLU A 399 5.83 -18.51 -29.44
N SER A 400 5.99 -17.22 -29.76
CA SER A 400 7.21 -16.71 -30.42
C SER A 400 8.37 -16.50 -29.44
N GLY A 401 8.13 -16.65 -28.13
CA GLY A 401 9.08 -16.37 -27.06
C GLY A 401 9.20 -14.89 -26.71
N PHE A 402 8.20 -14.07 -27.09
CA PHE A 402 8.14 -12.65 -26.70
C PHE A 402 7.48 -12.53 -25.32
N PRO A 403 8.06 -11.75 -24.38
CA PRO A 403 7.49 -11.57 -23.05
C PRO A 403 6.19 -10.77 -23.08
N VAL A 404 5.15 -11.37 -22.53
CA VAL A 404 3.78 -10.85 -22.51
C VAL A 404 3.53 -10.03 -21.25
N LYS A 405 3.85 -10.62 -20.08
CA LYS A 405 3.68 -9.98 -18.77
C LYS A 405 4.63 -10.58 -17.74
N THR A 406 5.29 -9.72 -16.97
CA THR A 406 6.01 -10.16 -15.76
C THR A 406 5.05 -10.12 -14.57
N LEU A 407 4.71 -11.30 -14.05
CA LEU A 407 3.72 -11.46 -12.98
C LEU A 407 4.31 -11.15 -11.59
N SER A 408 5.57 -11.50 -11.37
CA SER A 408 6.30 -11.19 -10.14
C SER A 408 7.79 -11.12 -10.39
N LEU A 409 8.48 -10.20 -9.71
CA LEU A 409 9.93 -10.02 -9.81
C LEU A 409 10.50 -9.68 -8.43
N PHE A 410 11.09 -10.66 -7.76
CA PHE A 410 11.74 -10.52 -6.46
C PHE A 410 13.25 -10.29 -6.66
N LEU A 411 13.76 -9.10 -6.30
CA LEU A 411 15.17 -8.70 -6.42
C LEU A 411 15.71 -8.18 -5.09
N MET A 412 16.98 -8.42 -4.73
CA MET A 412 17.58 -7.63 -3.64
C MET A 412 17.82 -6.20 -4.12
N GLN A 413 17.15 -5.22 -3.50
CA GLN A 413 17.28 -3.81 -3.85
C GLN A 413 18.24 -3.03 -2.93
N GLN A 414 18.63 -3.59 -1.78
CA GLN A 414 19.53 -2.91 -0.84
C GLN A 414 20.99 -2.88 -1.30
N GLN A 415 21.76 -1.92 -0.75
CA GLN A 415 23.16 -1.67 -1.07
C GLN A 415 23.97 -3.00 -1.10
N PRO A 416 24.67 -3.26 -2.22
CA PRO A 416 25.03 -2.28 -3.24
C PRO A 416 24.07 -2.18 -4.44
N GLY A 417 22.77 -2.47 -4.25
CA GLY A 417 21.71 -2.39 -5.25
C GLY A 417 21.43 -3.74 -5.92
N PRO A 418 20.45 -3.81 -6.84
CA PRO A 418 20.20 -5.00 -7.64
C PRO A 418 21.38 -5.19 -8.59
N ARG A 419 22.44 -5.84 -8.13
CA ARG A 419 23.63 -6.15 -8.95
C ARG A 419 23.41 -7.41 -9.78
N TRP A 420 22.54 -8.29 -9.32
CA TRP A 420 22.46 -9.67 -9.78
C TRP A 420 21.15 -9.98 -10.50
N TYR A 421 20.35 -8.98 -10.88
CA TYR A 421 19.12 -9.23 -11.65
C TYR A 421 19.44 -9.79 -13.04
N ARG A 422 20.67 -9.58 -13.51
CA ARG A 422 21.22 -10.22 -14.71
C ARG A 422 21.45 -11.72 -14.56
N ASP A 423 21.48 -12.22 -13.32
CA ASP A 423 21.61 -13.65 -13.04
C ASP A 423 20.27 -14.39 -13.22
N LEU A 424 19.15 -13.67 -13.25
CA LEU A 424 17.90 -14.12 -13.87
C LEU A 424 18.07 -14.03 -15.40
N ARG A 425 18.95 -14.89 -15.95
CA ARG A 425 19.45 -14.79 -17.31
C ARG A 425 18.35 -14.80 -18.36
N ARG A 426 17.34 -15.68 -18.22
CA ARG A 426 16.26 -15.79 -19.20
C ARG A 426 15.34 -14.57 -19.11
N TRP A 427 14.87 -14.24 -17.91
CA TRP A 427 14.01 -13.09 -17.67
C TRP A 427 14.71 -11.79 -18.09
N TYR A 428 15.98 -11.59 -17.74
CA TYR A 428 16.75 -10.40 -18.14
C TYR A 428 16.84 -10.27 -19.66
N SER A 429 17.12 -11.37 -20.37
CA SER A 429 17.13 -11.36 -21.84
C SER A 429 15.76 -10.99 -22.42
N ALA A 430 14.68 -11.52 -21.83
CA ALA A 430 13.31 -11.20 -22.24
C ALA A 430 12.98 -9.71 -21.97
N ASP A 431 13.27 -9.20 -20.78
CA ASP A 431 13.07 -7.79 -20.43
C ASP A 431 13.84 -6.85 -21.35
N GLN A 432 15.07 -7.18 -21.75
CA GLN A 432 15.83 -6.37 -22.72
C GLN A 432 15.16 -6.32 -24.10
N ALA A 433 14.57 -7.43 -24.56
CA ALA A 433 13.81 -7.45 -25.81
C ALA A 433 12.56 -6.57 -25.70
N ARG A 434 11.82 -6.69 -24.59
CA ARG A 434 10.62 -5.89 -24.29
C ARG A 434 10.93 -4.39 -24.20
N LYS A 435 11.98 -4.00 -23.47
CA LYS A 435 12.41 -2.60 -23.28
C LYS A 435 12.64 -1.88 -24.62
N ARG A 436 13.17 -2.57 -25.62
CA ARG A 436 13.37 -1.99 -26.96
C ARG A 436 12.06 -1.66 -27.67
N VAL A 437 10.99 -2.40 -27.38
CA VAL A 437 9.68 -2.24 -28.02
C VAL A 437 8.80 -1.26 -27.23
N GLN A 438 8.70 -1.45 -25.90
CA GLN A 438 7.73 -0.75 -25.06
C GLN A 438 8.31 0.46 -24.31
N LYS A 439 9.64 0.57 -24.19
CA LYS A 439 10.35 1.68 -23.49
C LYS A 439 9.94 1.91 -22.02
N VAL A 440 9.31 0.92 -21.36
CA VAL A 440 8.98 0.95 -19.91
C VAL A 440 10.07 0.21 -19.13
N ASP A 441 10.48 0.68 -17.95
CA ASP A 441 11.42 -0.03 -17.07
C ASP A 441 10.68 -0.83 -15.98
N LEU A 442 10.69 -2.17 -16.09
CA LEU A 442 10.02 -3.05 -15.13
C LEU A 442 10.78 -3.17 -13.81
N ILE A 443 12.10 -2.95 -13.80
CA ILE A 443 12.90 -3.05 -12.57
C ILE A 443 12.46 -1.96 -11.59
N THR A 444 12.09 -0.78 -12.07
CA THR A 444 11.61 0.31 -11.22
C THR A 444 10.11 0.26 -10.95
N THR A 445 9.33 -0.44 -11.80
CA THR A 445 7.85 -0.37 -11.78
C THR A 445 7.18 -1.55 -11.07
N ILE A 446 7.74 -2.77 -11.16
CA ILE A 446 7.09 -3.99 -10.65
C ILE A 446 8.02 -4.86 -9.79
N SER A 447 9.30 -4.49 -9.65
CA SER A 447 10.21 -5.28 -8.82
C SER A 447 9.90 -5.08 -7.33
N LYS A 448 9.75 -6.20 -6.65
CA LYS A 448 9.63 -6.31 -5.20
C LYS A 448 10.96 -6.83 -4.65
N PRO A 449 11.22 -6.73 -3.35
CA PRO A 449 12.41 -7.32 -2.78
C PRO A 449 12.45 -8.84 -2.88
N SER A 450 13.66 -9.38 -2.79
CA SER A 450 13.89 -10.80 -2.55
C SER A 450 13.16 -11.25 -1.27
N ARG A 451 12.36 -12.31 -1.38
CA ARG A 451 11.54 -12.84 -0.30
C ARG A 451 12.27 -13.93 0.51
N ASN A 452 11.81 -14.21 1.74
CA ASN A 452 12.34 -15.27 2.59
C ASN A 452 11.94 -16.67 2.04
N PRO A 453 12.48 -17.79 2.56
CA PRO A 453 11.85 -19.09 2.37
C PRO A 453 10.39 -19.05 2.81
N GLY A 454 9.50 -19.71 2.08
CA GLY A 454 8.06 -19.71 2.33
C GLY A 454 7.23 -19.84 1.07
N SER A 455 5.91 -19.90 1.25
CA SER A 455 4.94 -20.04 0.17
C SER A 455 4.55 -18.69 -0.42
N TYR A 456 4.46 -18.63 -1.74
CA TYR A 456 4.06 -17.45 -2.50
C TYR A 456 3.01 -17.83 -3.53
N ARG A 457 2.05 -16.93 -3.73
CA ARG A 457 1.01 -17.05 -4.76
C ARG A 457 1.10 -15.85 -5.69
N VAL A 458 1.01 -16.09 -6.99
CA VAL A 458 1.04 -15.08 -8.06
C VAL A 458 -0.15 -15.35 -8.99
N ALA A 459 -0.85 -14.32 -9.42
CA ALA A 459 -1.98 -14.43 -10.34
C ALA A 459 -1.70 -13.75 -11.68
N TRP A 460 -2.31 -14.28 -12.74
CA TRP A 460 -2.39 -13.66 -14.05
C TRP A 460 -3.84 -13.60 -14.51
N ASP A 461 -4.22 -12.41 -14.92
CA ASP A 461 -5.56 -12.00 -15.38
C ASP A 461 -5.77 -12.16 -16.89
N GLY A 462 -4.83 -12.78 -17.60
CA GLY A 462 -4.88 -12.91 -19.06
C GLY A 462 -4.59 -11.62 -19.84
N ASN A 463 -4.08 -10.58 -19.18
CA ASN A 463 -3.70 -9.32 -19.83
C ASN A 463 -2.19 -9.23 -20.07
N ASP A 464 -1.77 -8.42 -21.03
CA ASP A 464 -0.38 -8.03 -21.24
C ASP A 464 0.10 -6.98 -20.22
N GLU A 465 1.38 -6.60 -20.30
CA GLU A 465 2.00 -5.57 -19.46
C GLU A 465 1.34 -4.18 -19.56
N LEU A 466 0.56 -3.92 -20.62
CA LEU A 466 -0.18 -2.67 -20.83
C LEU A 466 -1.64 -2.78 -20.38
N GLY A 467 -2.03 -3.90 -19.77
CA GLY A 467 -3.39 -4.17 -19.30
C GLY A 467 -4.37 -4.54 -20.42
N LYS A 468 -3.90 -4.95 -21.60
CA LYS A 468 -4.76 -5.39 -22.71
C LYS A 468 -4.91 -6.91 -22.70
N PRO A 469 -6.11 -7.46 -22.95
CA PRO A 469 -6.30 -8.91 -23.07
C PRO A 469 -5.42 -9.51 -24.15
N VAL A 470 -4.81 -10.66 -23.86
CA VAL A 470 -3.99 -11.39 -24.82
C VAL A 470 -4.88 -12.31 -25.68
N PRO A 471 -4.51 -12.58 -26.95
CA PRO A 471 -5.29 -13.49 -27.79
C PRO A 471 -5.25 -14.93 -27.26
N ALA A 472 -6.24 -15.74 -27.62
CA ALA A 472 -6.16 -17.18 -27.40
C ALA A 472 -4.98 -17.77 -28.17
N GLY A 473 -4.30 -18.77 -27.59
CA GLY A 473 -3.14 -19.41 -28.20
C GLY A 473 -2.25 -20.10 -27.17
N VAL A 474 -1.07 -20.51 -27.63
CA VAL A 474 -0.06 -21.19 -26.81
C VAL A 474 0.85 -20.17 -26.14
N TYR A 475 1.05 -20.35 -24.84
CA TYR A 475 1.90 -19.53 -24.00
C TYR A 475 2.83 -20.41 -23.18
N THR A 476 3.90 -19.80 -22.65
CA THR A 476 4.79 -20.48 -21.71
C THR A 476 4.96 -19.63 -20.45
N LEU A 477 4.62 -20.23 -19.31
CA LEU A 477 4.91 -19.68 -17.99
C LEU A 477 6.34 -20.07 -17.61
N PHE A 478 7.07 -19.13 -17.03
CA PHE A 478 8.39 -19.36 -16.46
C PHE A 478 8.42 -18.99 -14.99
N ILE A 479 9.17 -19.78 -14.21
CA ILE A 479 9.58 -19.47 -12.83
C ILE A 479 11.10 -19.61 -12.80
N GLU A 480 11.80 -18.49 -12.76
CA GLU A 480 13.27 -18.45 -12.69
C GLU A 480 13.70 -18.03 -11.30
N SER A 481 14.71 -18.71 -10.75
CA SER A 481 15.33 -18.30 -9.50
C SER A 481 16.85 -18.36 -9.60
N ALA A 482 17.50 -17.33 -9.09
CA ALA A 482 18.96 -17.18 -9.12
C ALA A 482 19.47 -16.65 -7.78
N ARG A 483 20.52 -17.26 -7.25
CA ARG A 483 21.19 -16.81 -6.03
C ARG A 483 22.56 -16.27 -6.34
N GLU A 484 22.93 -15.15 -5.72
CA GLU A 484 24.28 -14.57 -5.83
C GLU A 484 25.34 -15.60 -5.40
N HIS A 485 26.22 -15.96 -6.34
CA HIS A 485 27.21 -17.03 -6.17
C HIS A 485 26.62 -18.39 -5.73
N GLY A 486 25.35 -18.62 -6.03
CA GLY A 486 24.61 -19.80 -5.61
C GLY A 486 23.99 -20.53 -6.79
N SER A 487 22.85 -21.16 -6.53
CA SER A 487 22.18 -21.99 -7.53
C SER A 487 21.33 -21.15 -8.49
N TYR A 488 21.12 -21.71 -9.68
CA TYR A 488 20.30 -21.14 -10.74
C TYR A 488 19.30 -22.22 -11.16
N VAL A 489 18.03 -21.88 -11.19
CA VAL A 489 16.96 -22.79 -11.58
C VAL A 489 15.97 -22.07 -12.50
N LEU A 490 15.44 -22.81 -13.46
CA LEU A 490 14.41 -22.32 -14.38
C LEU A 490 13.38 -23.44 -14.55
N MET A 491 12.17 -23.20 -14.08
CA MET A 491 11.01 -24.01 -14.41
C MET A 491 10.24 -23.34 -15.54
N LYS A 492 9.61 -24.16 -16.39
CA LYS A 492 8.71 -23.67 -17.42
C LYS A 492 7.56 -24.64 -17.66
N HIS A 493 6.43 -24.11 -18.06
CA HIS A 493 5.28 -24.91 -18.48
C HIS A 493 4.59 -24.22 -19.64
N SER A 494 4.46 -24.94 -20.75
CA SER A 494 3.70 -24.48 -21.91
C SER A 494 2.24 -24.91 -21.77
N PHE A 495 1.32 -24.01 -22.09
CA PHE A 495 -0.11 -24.21 -21.95
C PHE A 495 -0.87 -23.47 -23.05
N ASP A 496 -2.11 -23.88 -23.31
CA ASP A 496 -3.03 -23.23 -24.25
C ASP A 496 -4.10 -22.48 -23.45
N LEU A 497 -4.39 -21.22 -23.80
CA LEU A 497 -5.41 -20.42 -23.13
C LEU A 497 -6.85 -20.91 -23.38
N SER A 498 -7.07 -21.86 -24.29
CA SER A 498 -8.39 -22.42 -24.55
C SER A 498 -8.83 -23.47 -23.52
N ASP A 499 -7.89 -24.10 -22.80
CA ASP A 499 -8.17 -25.23 -21.91
C ASP A 499 -7.71 -24.97 -20.48
N GLY A 500 -8.61 -25.16 -19.52
CA GLY A 500 -8.28 -25.11 -18.10
C GLY A 500 -7.36 -26.26 -17.70
N PHE A 501 -6.37 -26.01 -16.84
CA PHE A 501 -5.44 -27.05 -16.40
C PHE A 501 -5.00 -26.86 -14.95
N SER A 502 -4.47 -27.93 -14.36
CA SER A 502 -3.74 -27.91 -13.10
C SER A 502 -2.48 -28.73 -13.26
N LYS A 503 -1.33 -28.17 -12.91
CA LYS A 503 -0.02 -28.80 -13.10
C LYS A 503 0.89 -28.55 -11.91
N ASP A 504 1.37 -29.63 -11.30
CA ASP A 504 2.50 -29.58 -10.39
C ASP A 504 3.81 -29.68 -11.20
N LEU A 505 4.78 -28.82 -10.88
CA LEU A 505 6.11 -28.82 -11.46
C LEU A 505 7.09 -29.54 -10.53
N GLU A 506 8.09 -30.18 -11.13
CA GLU A 506 9.12 -30.89 -10.37
C GLU A 506 9.91 -29.93 -9.46
N PRO A 507 10.08 -30.28 -8.17
CA PRO A 507 10.79 -29.43 -7.22
C PRO A 507 12.28 -29.36 -7.53
N ASN A 508 12.95 -28.32 -7.01
CA ASN A 508 14.39 -28.14 -7.14
C ASN A 508 15.02 -27.51 -5.89
N SER A 509 16.30 -27.14 -5.98
CA SER A 509 17.08 -26.63 -4.84
C SER A 509 16.66 -25.26 -4.31
N GLU A 510 15.97 -24.44 -5.11
CA GLU A 510 15.48 -23.11 -4.69
C GLU A 510 13.97 -23.08 -4.52
N ILE A 511 13.23 -23.96 -5.20
CA ILE A 511 11.77 -23.99 -5.22
C ILE A 511 11.31 -25.41 -4.87
N SER A 512 10.85 -25.61 -3.63
CA SER A 512 10.50 -26.93 -3.07
C SER A 512 9.15 -27.45 -3.54
N SER A 513 8.29 -26.58 -4.04
CA SER A 513 7.04 -26.93 -4.71
C SER A 513 6.64 -25.81 -5.68
N ALA A 514 5.99 -26.17 -6.79
CA ALA A 514 5.34 -25.20 -7.66
C ALA A 514 4.11 -25.84 -8.31
N LYS A 515 2.97 -25.16 -8.20
CA LYS A 515 1.68 -25.59 -8.72
C LYS A 515 1.06 -24.46 -9.53
N ILE A 516 0.67 -24.80 -10.75
CA ILE A 516 -0.02 -23.89 -11.67
C ILE A 516 -1.46 -24.36 -11.77
N ARG A 517 -2.40 -23.45 -11.63
CA ARG A 517 -3.81 -23.68 -11.93
C ARG A 517 -4.27 -22.60 -12.89
N TYR A 518 -4.89 -23.01 -13.98
CA TYR A 518 -5.54 -22.11 -14.91
C TYR A 518 -7.00 -22.51 -15.06
N THR A 519 -7.89 -21.53 -14.90
CA THR A 519 -9.32 -21.72 -15.08
C THR A 519 -9.78 -20.90 -16.28
N VAL A 520 -10.51 -21.56 -17.18
CA VAL A 520 -11.15 -20.91 -18.32
C VAL A 520 -12.56 -20.53 -17.90
N GLY A 521 -12.96 -19.30 -18.19
CA GLY A 521 -14.32 -18.84 -17.94
C GLY A 521 -15.34 -19.65 -18.71
N SER A 522 -16.40 -20.08 -18.04
CA SER A 522 -17.57 -20.58 -18.75
C SER A 522 -18.16 -19.44 -19.58
N GLU A 523 -18.01 -19.48 -20.90
CA GLU A 523 -18.82 -18.64 -21.78
C GLU A 523 -20.29 -19.00 -21.51
N GLY A 524 -21.03 -18.05 -20.94
CA GLY A 524 -22.48 -18.15 -20.82
C GLY A 524 -23.06 -18.38 -22.22
N LYS A 525 -23.64 -19.57 -22.43
CA LYS A 525 -24.49 -19.84 -23.60
C LYS A 525 -25.80 -19.06 -23.53
#